data_AF-A0A3B9BZC9-F1
#
_entry.id   AF-A0A3B9BZC9-F1
#
_cell.length_a   1.000
_cell.length_b   1.000
_cell.length_c   1.000
_cell.angle_alpha   90.00
_cell.angle_beta   90.00
_cell.angle_gamma   90.00
#
_symmetry.space_group_name_H-M   'P 1'
#
loop_
_entity.id
_entity.type
_entity.pdbx_description
1 polymer ?
#
loop_
_entity_poly.entity_id
_entity_poly.type
_entity_poly.pdbx_seq_one_letter_code
_entity_poly.pdbx_strand_id
1 'polypeptide(L)'
;VFPVKLNTRWYGNSYLPTALNPELQWMDQWDYKYDSINEPYSTGFMLFPYTLTVNQADYVEGNPADANAFSAQGFSQEVYAKNVGLIYKELTRWVYQPSVVKYRKGFTLIMKAKKHA
;
A
#
# COMPACT_ATOMS: atom_id res chain seq x y z
N VAL A 1 -10.00 -7.01 -10.31
CA VAL A 1 -11.01 -6.86 -11.39
C VAL A 1 -10.50 -7.54 -12.64
N PHE A 2 -11.30 -8.38 -13.29
CA PHE A 2 -10.88 -9.03 -14.54
C PHE A 2 -11.60 -8.41 -15.74
N PRO A 3 -10.94 -8.34 -16.91
CA PRO A 3 -9.55 -8.72 -17.16
C PRO A 3 -8.53 -7.71 -16.59
N VAL A 4 -7.29 -8.15 -16.36
CA VAL A 4 -6.19 -7.27 -15.95
C VAL A 4 -5.83 -6.35 -17.12
N LYS A 5 -5.97 -5.04 -16.92
CA LYS A 5 -5.67 -4.00 -17.91
C LYS A 5 -5.03 -2.80 -17.22
N LEU A 6 -4.08 -2.17 -17.90
CA LEU A 6 -3.34 -1.03 -17.36
C LEU A 6 -4.32 0.08 -16.96
N ASN A 7 -4.07 0.72 -15.81
CA ASN A 7 -4.90 1.79 -15.25
C ASN A 7 -6.34 1.42 -14.91
N THR A 8 -6.72 0.13 -14.95
CA THR A 8 -8.02 -0.29 -14.42
C THR A 8 -8.05 -0.08 -12.93
N ARG A 9 -9.13 0.56 -12.47
CA ARG A 9 -9.34 1.01 -11.09
C ARG A 9 -10.55 0.33 -10.47
N TRP A 10 -10.50 0.10 -9.16
CA TRP A 10 -11.65 -0.41 -8.40
C TRP A 10 -11.51 -0.13 -6.90
N TYR A 11 -12.65 -0.10 -6.22
CA TYR A 11 -12.67 -0.01 -4.76
C TYR A 11 -12.44 -1.39 -4.14
N GLY A 12 -11.19 -1.74 -3.84
CA GLY A 12 -10.83 -3.06 -3.32
C GLY A 12 -11.39 -3.37 -1.93
N ASN A 13 -11.66 -2.33 -1.14
CA ASN A 13 -12.18 -2.42 0.22
C ASN A 13 -13.70 -2.18 0.32
N SER A 14 -14.44 -2.13 -0.81
CA SER A 14 -15.86 -1.75 -0.83
C SER A 14 -16.78 -2.62 0.03
N TYR A 15 -16.35 -3.85 0.35
CA TYR A 15 -17.11 -4.78 1.19
C TYR A 15 -16.69 -4.78 2.66
N LEU A 16 -15.66 -4.01 3.03
CA LEU A 16 -15.31 -3.81 4.43
C LEU A 16 -16.30 -2.84 5.08
N PRO A 17 -16.78 -3.11 6.31
CA PRO A 17 -17.70 -2.21 7.01
C PRO A 17 -16.95 -1.01 7.63
N THR A 18 -16.23 -0.26 6.80
CA THR A 18 -15.37 0.88 7.18
C THR A 18 -16.16 2.02 7.85
N ALA A 19 -17.40 2.25 7.42
CA ALA A 19 -18.28 3.28 8.00
C ALA A 19 -18.81 2.91 9.40
N LEU A 20 -18.91 1.63 9.72
CA LEU A 20 -19.46 1.14 10.98
C LEU A 20 -18.37 0.78 12.00
N ASN A 21 -17.13 0.61 11.55
CA ASN A 21 -16.00 0.20 12.39
C ASN A 21 -14.86 1.24 12.34
N PRO A 22 -14.68 2.06 13.41
CA PRO A 22 -13.61 3.05 13.50
C PRO A 22 -12.20 2.48 13.32
N GLU A 23 -11.96 1.21 13.65
CA GLU A 23 -10.65 0.58 13.50
C GLU A 23 -10.28 0.32 12.03
N LEU A 24 -11.28 0.24 11.14
CA LEU A 24 -11.13 -0.02 9.71
C LEU A 24 -11.34 1.23 8.86
N GLN A 25 -11.76 2.35 9.45
CA GLN A 25 -12.09 3.58 8.71
C GLN A 25 -10.95 4.07 7.80
N TRP A 26 -9.70 3.87 8.20
CA TRP A 26 -8.52 4.25 7.40
C TRP A 26 -8.35 3.44 6.10
N MET A 27 -9.08 2.34 5.95
CA MET A 27 -9.15 1.49 4.75
C MET A 27 -10.26 1.92 3.78
N ASP A 28 -11.01 2.97 4.14
CA ASP A 28 -12.16 3.42 3.38
C ASP A 28 -11.76 4.06 2.04
N GLN A 29 -12.60 3.84 1.03
CA GLN A 29 -12.46 4.43 -0.31
C GLN A 29 -11.10 4.23 -1.01
N TRP A 30 -10.35 3.18 -0.65
CA TRP A 30 -9.09 2.86 -1.33
C TRP A 30 -9.33 2.57 -2.83
N ASP A 31 -8.64 3.32 -3.69
CA ASP A 31 -8.69 3.20 -5.15
C ASP A 31 -7.54 2.33 -5.64
N TYR A 32 -7.84 1.05 -5.84
CA TYR A 32 -6.87 0.07 -6.31
C TYR A 32 -6.67 0.27 -7.80
N LYS A 33 -5.42 0.34 -8.26
CA LYS A 33 -5.05 0.54 -9.66
C LYS A 33 -4.05 -0.52 -10.10
N TYR A 34 -4.34 -1.19 -11.21
CA TYR A 34 -3.32 -1.96 -11.92
C TYR A 34 -2.30 -1.01 -12.56
N ASP A 35 -1.05 -1.24 -12.24
CA ASP A 35 0.11 -0.56 -12.81
C ASP A 35 1.08 -1.60 -13.41
N SER A 36 2.19 -1.16 -14.01
CA SER A 36 3.32 -1.98 -14.50
C SER A 36 2.98 -3.47 -14.75
N ILE A 37 2.42 -3.77 -15.93
CA ILE A 37 1.91 -5.10 -16.30
C ILE A 37 2.92 -5.79 -17.23
N ASN A 38 3.28 -7.03 -16.90
CA ASN A 38 4.31 -7.81 -17.61
C ASN A 38 5.67 -7.11 -17.68
N GLU A 39 5.95 -6.25 -16.71
CA GLU A 39 7.22 -5.55 -16.57
C GLU A 39 8.11 -6.27 -15.55
N PRO A 40 9.45 -6.18 -15.70
CA PRO A 40 10.38 -6.74 -14.73
C PRO A 40 10.36 -5.94 -13.42
N TYR A 41 10.43 -6.64 -12.29
CA TYR A 41 10.52 -6.03 -10.97
C TYR A 41 11.61 -6.71 -10.13
N SER A 42 12.44 -5.91 -9.48
CA SER A 42 13.47 -6.40 -8.56
C SER A 42 13.02 -6.18 -7.11
N THR A 43 13.03 -7.25 -6.31
CA THR A 43 12.80 -7.13 -4.86
C THR A 43 14.03 -6.62 -4.11
N GLY A 44 15.14 -6.39 -4.82
CA GLY A 44 16.48 -6.18 -4.25
C GLY A 44 17.23 -7.48 -3.97
N PHE A 45 16.54 -8.62 -3.87
CA PHE A 45 17.13 -9.94 -3.68
C PHE A 45 17.08 -10.80 -4.95
N MET A 46 16.04 -10.62 -5.76
CA MET A 46 15.81 -11.37 -6.99
C MET A 46 15.12 -10.48 -8.03
N LEU A 47 15.40 -10.75 -9.30
CA LEU A 47 14.73 -10.14 -10.44
C LEU A 47 13.63 -11.07 -10.95
N PHE A 48 12.40 -10.55 -11.07
CA PHE A 48 11.27 -11.25 -11.65
C PHE A 48 10.94 -10.62 -13.00
N PRO A 49 10.99 -11.35 -14.13
CA PRO A 49 10.89 -10.75 -15.47
C PRO A 49 9.47 -10.31 -15.85
N TYR A 50 8.44 -10.93 -15.29
CA TYR A 50 7.05 -10.66 -15.63
C TYR A 50 6.22 -10.48 -14.36
N THR A 51 5.85 -9.24 -14.06
CA THR A 51 5.13 -8.89 -12.84
C THR A 51 3.89 -8.04 -13.09
N LEU A 52 3.08 -7.89 -12.05
CA LEU A 52 1.92 -7.03 -11.99
C LEU A 52 2.01 -6.21 -10.70
N THR A 53 1.97 -4.89 -10.83
CA THR A 53 1.91 -3.98 -9.69
C THR A 53 0.47 -3.56 -9.43
N VAL A 54 0.06 -3.59 -8.16
CA VAL A 54 -1.22 -3.08 -7.69
C VAL A 54 -0.95 -2.00 -6.65
N ASN A 55 -1.27 -0.75 -6.99
CA ASN A 55 -1.26 0.35 -6.04
C ASN A 55 -2.65 0.44 -5.41
N GLN A 56 -2.73 0.55 -4.08
CA GLN A 56 -4.00 0.39 -3.34
C GLN A 56 -4.36 1.66 -2.57
N ALA A 57 -3.37 2.31 -1.98
CA ALA A 57 -3.49 3.61 -1.34
C ALA A 57 -2.16 4.36 -1.46
N ASP A 58 -2.23 5.66 -1.68
CA ASP A 58 -1.10 6.58 -1.60
C ASP A 58 -1.62 7.96 -1.24
N TYR A 59 -1.50 8.32 0.03
CA TYR A 59 -1.88 9.63 0.52
C TYR A 59 -0.99 10.10 1.66
N VAL A 60 -0.83 11.42 1.71
CA VAL A 60 -0.26 12.15 2.83
C VAL A 60 -1.23 13.27 3.17
N GLU A 61 -1.63 13.35 4.43
CA GLU A 61 -2.46 14.42 4.97
C GLU A 61 -1.62 15.31 5.88
N GLY A 62 -1.94 16.61 5.89
CA GLY A 62 -1.23 17.60 6.73
C GLY A 62 0.19 17.87 6.25
N ASN A 63 1.09 18.17 7.19
CA ASN A 63 2.48 18.50 6.89
C ASN A 63 3.46 17.60 7.66
N PRO A 64 4.01 16.55 7.03
CA PRO A 64 4.94 15.63 7.68
C PRO A 64 6.33 16.23 7.96
N ALA A 65 6.66 17.38 7.36
CA ALA A 65 7.93 18.07 7.54
C ALA A 65 7.91 19.06 8.73
N ASP A 66 6.73 19.48 9.18
CA ASP A 66 6.58 20.35 10.35
C ASP A 66 6.27 19.52 11.59
N ALA A 67 7.20 19.50 12.55
CA ALA A 67 7.06 18.79 13.81
C ALA A 67 5.96 19.35 14.73
N ASN A 68 5.39 20.53 14.44
CA ASN A 68 4.29 21.12 15.19
C ASN A 68 2.94 20.97 14.48
N ALA A 69 2.92 20.42 13.26
CA ALA A 69 1.70 20.21 12.50
C ALA A 69 1.21 18.76 12.59
N PHE A 70 -0.10 18.58 12.45
CA PHE A 70 -0.67 17.26 12.21
C PHE A 70 -0.15 16.69 10.89
N SER A 71 0.09 15.38 10.86
CA SER A 71 0.27 14.66 9.60
C SER A 71 -0.20 13.21 9.69
N ALA A 72 -0.62 12.65 8.56
CA ALA A 72 -0.92 11.23 8.44
C ALA A 72 -0.44 10.71 7.08
N GLN A 73 -0.16 9.41 7.01
CA GLN A 73 0.18 8.75 5.76
C GLN A 73 -0.49 7.39 5.69
N GLY A 74 -1.02 7.08 4.51
CA GLY A 74 -1.41 5.74 4.11
C GLY A 74 -0.74 5.40 2.79
N PHE A 75 -0.01 4.29 2.76
CA PHE A 75 0.59 3.78 1.55
C PHE A 75 0.41 2.26 1.51
N SER A 76 -0.02 1.74 0.36
CA SER A 76 -0.16 0.29 0.19
C SER A 76 0.07 -0.10 -1.27
N GLN A 77 1.02 -1.00 -1.47
CA GLN A 77 1.41 -1.52 -2.78
C GLN A 77 1.71 -3.01 -2.68
N GLU A 78 1.26 -3.76 -3.67
CA GLU A 78 1.55 -5.18 -3.84
C GLU A 78 2.08 -5.45 -5.24
N VAL A 79 3.11 -6.29 -5.34
CA VAL A 79 3.64 -6.76 -6.63
C VAL A 79 3.57 -8.28 -6.68
N TYR A 80 3.02 -8.78 -7.79
CA TYR A 80 2.84 -10.20 -8.05
C TYR A 80 3.69 -10.63 -9.24
N ALA A 81 4.41 -11.74 -9.12
CA ALA A 81 5.14 -12.33 -10.25
C ALA A 81 4.36 -13.48 -10.87
N LYS A 82 4.46 -13.59 -12.20
CA LYS A 82 3.85 -14.67 -12.98
C LYS A 82 4.34 -16.03 -12.48
N ASN A 83 3.41 -16.95 -12.22
CA ASN A 83 3.66 -18.30 -11.69
C ASN A 83 4.32 -18.35 -10.29
N VAL A 84 4.34 -17.25 -9.54
CA VAL A 84 4.90 -17.20 -8.18
C VAL A 84 3.88 -16.66 -7.17
N GLY A 85 3.15 -15.61 -7.52
CA GLY A 85 2.25 -14.91 -6.60
C GLY A 85 2.90 -13.67 -6.00
N LEU A 86 2.55 -13.32 -4.74
CA LEU A 86 3.00 -12.10 -4.08
C LEU A 86 4.52 -12.14 -3.83
N ILE A 87 5.25 -11.20 -4.42
CA ILE A 87 6.71 -11.09 -4.27
C ILE A 87 7.15 -9.83 -3.51
N TYR A 88 6.27 -8.83 -3.43
CA TYR A 88 6.50 -7.60 -2.70
C TYR A 88 5.19 -7.13 -2.09
N LYS A 89 5.24 -6.68 -0.84
CA LYS A 89 4.16 -5.93 -0.21
C LYS A 89 4.74 -4.83 0.63
N GLU A 90 4.20 -3.64 0.50
CA GLU A 90 4.37 -2.55 1.44
C GLU A 90 3.01 -2.08 1.91
N LEU A 91 2.87 -1.94 3.23
CA LEU A 91 1.69 -1.37 3.87
C LEU A 91 2.15 -0.47 5.00
N THR A 92 1.95 0.83 4.83
CA THR A 92 2.29 1.86 5.80
C THR A 92 1.03 2.60 6.20
N ARG A 93 0.85 2.74 7.51
CA ARG A 93 -0.18 3.60 8.10
C ARG A 93 0.40 4.25 9.34
N TRP A 94 0.41 5.56 9.40
CA TRP A 94 0.72 6.27 10.64
C TRP A 94 0.00 7.61 10.72
N VAL A 95 -0.18 8.07 11.96
CA VAL A 95 -0.75 9.37 12.30
C VAL A 95 0.16 10.06 13.30
N TYR A 96 0.35 11.35 13.13
CA TYR A 96 1.13 12.23 13.98
C TYR A 96 0.26 13.38 14.49
N GLN A 97 0.12 13.49 15.81
CA GLN A 97 -0.68 14.49 16.49
C GLN A 97 0.16 15.18 17.57
N PRO A 98 0.89 16.27 17.24
CA PRO A 98 1.86 16.88 18.15
C PRO A 98 1.24 17.45 19.43
N SER A 99 -0.06 17.78 19.40
CA SER A 99 -0.84 18.21 20.57
C SER A 99 -1.13 17.09 21.58
N VAL A 100 -1.01 15.82 21.17
CA VAL A 100 -1.30 14.64 22.00
C VAL A 100 -0.03 13.82 22.26
N VAL A 101 0.74 13.53 21.22
CA VAL A 101 1.98 12.75 21.27
C VAL A 101 3.01 13.28 20.26
N LYS A 102 4.27 13.40 20.69
CA LYS A 102 5.37 13.85 19.82
C LYS A 102 6.04 12.73 19.02
N TYR A 103 5.32 11.65 18.74
CA TYR A 103 5.80 10.54 17.91
C TYR A 103 4.68 10.02 17.00
N ARG A 104 5.06 9.41 15.87
CA ARG A 104 4.12 8.79 14.92
C ARG A 104 3.52 7.53 15.54
N LYS A 105 2.19 7.41 15.53
CA LYS A 105 1.45 6.21 15.94
C LYS A 105 1.01 5.45 14.69
N GLY A 106 1.47 4.21 14.55
CA GLY A 106 1.17 3.42 13.36
C GLY A 106 2.16 2.28 13.15
N PHE A 107 2.21 1.78 11.92
CA PHE A 107 3.09 0.69 11.51
C PHE A 107 3.50 0.83 10.05
N THR A 108 4.61 0.16 9.73
CA THR A 108 5.03 -0.13 8.36
C THR A 108 5.35 -1.61 8.28
N LEU A 109 4.78 -2.27 7.30
CA LEU A 109 5.03 -3.65 6.95
C LEU A 109 5.66 -3.70 5.57
N ILE A 110 6.83 -4.33 5.46
CA ILE A 110 7.50 -4.56 4.19
C ILE A 110 7.82 -6.05 4.09
N MET A 111 7.30 -6.71 3.05
CA MET A 111 7.55 -8.11 2.73
C MET A 111 8.24 -8.18 1.36
N LYS A 112 9.32 -8.94 1.27
CA LYS A 112 10.11 -9.11 0.04
C LYS A 112 10.45 -10.58 -0.17
N ALA A 113 10.11 -11.11 -1.34
CA ALA A 113 10.54 -12.44 -1.74
C ALA A 113 12.06 -12.45 -1.93
N LYS A 114 12.69 -13.48 -1.34
CA LYS A 114 14.12 -13.77 -1.45
C LYS A 114 14.32 -15.23 -1.79
N LYS A 115 15.48 -15.56 -2.37
CA LYS A 115 15.85 -16.96 -2.61
C LYS A 115 15.96 -17.68 -1.27
N HIS A 116 15.47 -18.91 -1.20
CA HIS A 116 15.78 -19.79 -0.10
C HIS A 116 17.29 -20.06 -0.10
N ALA A 117 17.92 -19.98 1.07
CA ALA A 117 19.35 -20.22 1.24
C ALA A 117 19.70 -21.71 1.05
#